data_AF-A0A0J5T7A2-F1
#
_entry.id   AF-A0A0J5T7A2-F1
#
_cell.length_a   1.000
_cell.length_b   1.000
_cell.length_c   1.000
_cell.angle_alpha   90.00
_cell.angle_beta   90.00
_cell.angle_gamma   90.00
#
_symmetry.space_group_name_H-M   'P 1'
#
loop_
_entity.id
_entity.type
_entity.pdbx_description
1 polymer ?
#
loop_
_entity_poly.entity_id
_entity_poly.type
_entity_poly.pdbx_seq_one_letter_code
_entity_poly.pdbx_strand_id
1 'polypeptide(L)'
;MPEPQTLAAVSDAPLLSGSESDGLSLALLAEGGADVFEGGDPKFWRGAFVLGNRLVALALYAPQGSGLTGDAGGAMLQQVHSRILSESPGGKSRSPGG
;
A
#
# COMPACT_ATOMS: atom_id res chain seq x y z
N MET A 1 1.76 11.68 6.57
CA MET A 1 1.36 10.50 5.76
C MET A 1 -0.14 10.32 5.92
N PRO A 2 -0.92 9.86 4.93
CA PRO A 2 -2.29 9.45 5.20
C PRO A 2 -2.29 8.29 6.19
N GLU A 3 -3.17 8.32 7.18
CA GLU A 3 -3.32 7.21 8.12
C GLU A 3 -4.05 6.02 7.46
N PRO A 4 -3.85 4.77 7.91
CA PRO A 4 -4.58 3.60 7.38
C PRO A 4 -6.11 3.77 7.40
N GLN A 5 -6.65 4.46 8.41
CA GLN A 5 -8.06 4.78 8.54
C GLN A 5 -8.53 5.72 7.43
N THR A 6 -7.66 6.64 6.98
CA THR A 6 -7.95 7.49 5.82
C THR A 6 -8.04 6.64 4.56
N LEU A 7 -7.14 5.65 4.38
CA LEU A 7 -7.18 4.74 3.23
C LEU A 7 -8.45 3.89 3.19
N ALA A 8 -8.92 3.44 4.35
CA ALA A 8 -10.20 2.73 4.49
C ALA A 8 -11.38 3.64 4.14
N ALA A 9 -11.43 4.85 4.71
CA ALA A 9 -12.51 5.81 4.48
C ALA A 9 -12.65 6.21 3.00
N VAL A 10 -11.54 6.49 2.31
CA VAL A 10 -11.59 6.83 0.87
C VAL A 10 -11.91 5.65 -0.03
N SER A 11 -11.73 4.41 0.47
CA SER A 11 -12.09 3.19 -0.24
C SER A 11 -13.50 2.72 0.05
N ASP A 12 -14.22 3.39 0.96
CA ASP A 12 -15.54 2.99 1.46
C ASP A 12 -15.59 1.51 1.88
N ALA A 13 -14.55 1.05 2.59
CA ALA A 13 -14.42 -0.35 3.00
C ALA A 13 -13.88 -0.46 4.45
N PRO A 14 -14.34 -1.45 5.24
CA PRO A 14 -13.87 -1.65 6.61
C PRO A 14 -12.37 -1.97 6.68
N LEU A 15 -11.68 -1.34 7.63
CA LEU A 15 -10.28 -1.62 7.95
C LEU A 15 -10.17 -2.89 8.80
N LEU A 16 -9.46 -3.90 8.30
CA LEU A 16 -9.14 -5.12 9.05
C LEU A 16 -7.82 -4.98 9.82
N SER A 17 -6.81 -4.38 9.18
CA SER A 17 -5.49 -4.16 9.76
C SER A 17 -4.84 -2.97 9.09
N GLY A 18 -4.03 -2.23 9.84
CA GLY A 18 -3.32 -1.06 9.32
C GLY A 18 -1.95 -0.92 9.96
N SER A 19 -0.99 -0.42 9.20
CA SER A 19 0.36 -0.12 9.68
C SER A 19 0.95 1.08 8.98
N GLU A 20 1.86 1.76 9.67
CA GLU A 20 2.72 2.79 9.09
C GLU A 20 4.17 2.43 9.38
N SER A 21 4.96 2.25 8.33
CA SER A 21 6.39 1.98 8.44
C SER A 21 7.15 2.54 7.25
N ASP A 22 8.35 3.06 7.50
CA ASP A 22 9.27 3.57 6.46
C ASP A 22 8.68 4.62 5.52
N GLY A 23 7.68 5.39 5.97
CA GLY A 23 6.98 6.38 5.13
C GLY A 23 5.93 5.78 4.19
N LEU A 24 5.51 4.54 4.42
CA LEU A 24 4.37 3.90 3.75
C LEU A 24 3.27 3.64 4.78
N SER A 25 2.06 4.10 4.48
CA SER A 25 0.85 3.65 5.17
C SER A 25 0.24 2.48 4.39
N LEU A 26 -0.14 1.43 5.11
CA LEU A 26 -0.80 0.24 4.58
C LEU A 26 -2.12 -0.01 5.32
N ALA A 27 -3.13 -0.45 4.58
CA ALA A 27 -4.43 -0.85 5.09
C ALA A 27 -4.88 -2.14 4.38
N LEU A 28 -5.17 -3.19 5.15
CA LEU A 28 -5.91 -4.35 4.67
C LEU A 28 -7.40 -4.08 4.87
N LEU A 29 -8.17 -4.14 3.79
CA LEU A 29 -9.59 -3.83 3.77
C LEU A 29 -10.41 -5.10 3.60
N ALA A 30 -11.63 -5.12 4.15
CA ALA A 30 -12.45 -6.33 4.29
C ALA A 30 -13.20 -6.74 3.01
N GLU A 31 -13.56 -5.78 2.17
CA GLU A 31 -14.46 -5.97 1.03
C GLU A 31 -14.10 -5.02 -0.13
N GLY A 32 -14.62 -5.29 -1.33
CA GLY A 32 -14.35 -4.52 -2.54
C GLY A 32 -13.24 -5.09 -3.45
N GLY A 33 -12.45 -6.05 -2.95
CA GLY A 33 -11.39 -6.68 -3.74
C GLY A 33 -11.90 -7.63 -4.83
N ALA A 34 -13.01 -8.32 -4.56
CA ALA A 34 -13.64 -9.26 -5.49
C ALA A 34 -14.34 -8.56 -6.67
N ASP A 35 -14.63 -7.26 -6.54
CA ASP A 35 -15.31 -6.49 -7.58
C ASP A 35 -14.38 -6.10 -8.75
N VAL A 36 -13.07 -6.27 -8.57
CA VAL A 36 -12.06 -5.89 -9.57
C VAL A 36 -11.90 -6.95 -10.66
N PHE A 37 -12.04 -8.23 -10.32
CA PHE A 37 -11.96 -9.33 -11.28
C PHE A 37 -12.62 -10.62 -10.76
N GLU A 38 -13.08 -11.46 -11.69
CA GLU A 38 -13.71 -12.74 -11.37
C GLU A 38 -12.74 -13.67 -10.63
N GLY A 39 -13.18 -14.19 -9.48
CA GLY A 39 -12.36 -15.03 -8.60
C GLY A 39 -11.42 -14.25 -7.68
N GLY A 40 -11.57 -12.93 -7.56
CA GLY A 40 -10.85 -12.11 -6.59
C GLY A 40 -11.30 -12.36 -5.14
N ASP A 41 -10.38 -12.20 -4.19
CA ASP A 41 -10.72 -12.20 -2.76
C ASP A 41 -11.39 -10.87 -2.38
N PRO A 42 -12.43 -10.86 -1.52
CA PRO A 42 -13.02 -9.63 -1.02
C PRO A 42 -12.02 -8.72 -0.32
N LYS A 43 -11.03 -9.31 0.36
CA LYS A 43 -9.99 -8.55 1.05
C LYS A 43 -8.94 -8.09 0.07
N PHE A 44 -8.47 -6.85 0.26
CA PHE A 44 -7.41 -6.29 -0.56
C PHE A 44 -6.58 -5.29 0.22
N TRP A 45 -5.35 -5.06 -0.22
CA TRP A 45 -4.47 -4.07 0.39
C TRP A 45 -4.57 -2.73 -0.33
N ARG A 46 -4.57 -1.64 0.45
CA ARG A 46 -4.29 -0.27 0.03
C ARG A 46 -2.99 0.19 0.65
N GLY A 47 -2.23 0.97 -0.11
CA GLY A 47 -1.05 1.65 0.39
C GLY A 47 -0.98 3.09 -0.09
N ALA A 48 -0.35 3.96 0.67
CA ALA A 48 -0.02 5.30 0.23
C ALA A 48 1.29 5.82 0.82
N PHE A 49 2.06 6.53 0.01
CA PHE A 49 3.28 7.21 0.42
C PHE A 49 3.48 8.51 -0.34
N VAL A 50 4.35 9.39 0.16
CA VAL A 50 4.70 10.65 -0.51
C VAL A 50 6.05 10.51 -1.21
N LEU A 51 6.10 10.84 -2.49
CA LEU A 51 7.33 10.92 -3.28
C LEU A 51 7.52 12.36 -3.76
N GLY A 52 8.45 13.08 -3.14
CA GLY A 52 8.61 14.52 -3.38
C GLY A 52 7.37 15.29 -2.94
N ASN A 53 6.64 15.87 -3.90
CA ASN A 53 5.38 16.59 -3.68
C ASN A 53 4.15 15.82 -4.20
N ARG A 54 4.29 14.53 -4.48
CA ARG A 54 3.23 13.68 -5.03
C ARG A 54 2.81 12.64 -4.01
N LEU A 55 1.50 12.49 -3.82
CA LEU A 55 0.94 11.33 -3.13
C LEU A 55 0.83 10.18 -4.14
N VAL A 56 1.44 9.05 -3.81
CA VAL A 56 1.38 7.81 -4.60
C VAL A 56 0.52 6.82 -3.85
N ALA A 57 -0.54 6.32 -4.50
CA ALA A 57 -1.40 5.28 -3.96
C ALA A 57 -1.14 3.95 -4.66
N LEU A 58 -1.14 2.87 -3.90
CA LEU A 58 -0.98 1.49 -4.35
C LEU A 58 -2.22 0.68 -3.95
N ALA A 59 -2.54 -0.35 -4.73
CA ALA A 59 -3.53 -1.35 -4.37
C ALA A 59 -3.04 -2.74 -4.81
N LEU A 60 -3.31 -3.76 -3.99
CA LEU A 60 -3.05 -5.15 -4.33
C LEU A 60 -4.34 -5.95 -4.17
N TYR A 61 -4.85 -6.42 -5.31
CA TYR A 61 -5.94 -7.37 -5.41
C TYR A 61 -5.37 -8.74 -5.74
N ALA A 62 -5.93 -9.80 -5.16
CA ALA A 62 -5.40 -11.14 -5.30
C ALA A 62 -6.53 -12.17 -5.45
N PRO A 63 -6.28 -13.33 -6.09
CA PRO A 63 -7.28 -14.39 -6.18
C PRO A 63 -7.74 -14.87 -4.81
N GLN A 64 -8.97 -15.35 -4.73
CA GLN A 64 -9.54 -15.91 -3.50
C GLN A 64 -8.63 -17.01 -2.94
N GLY A 65 -8.37 -16.95 -1.63
CA GLY A 65 -7.50 -17.92 -0.94
C GLY A 65 -6.00 -17.69 -1.15
N SER A 66 -5.60 -16.64 -1.88
CA SER A 66 -4.19 -16.26 -1.99
C SER A 66 -3.63 -15.75 -0.66
N GLY A 67 -2.40 -16.16 -0.33
CA GLY A 67 -1.66 -15.64 0.82
C GLY A 67 -1.36 -14.13 0.74
N LEU A 68 -1.50 -13.52 -0.45
CA LEU A 68 -1.35 -12.08 -0.65
C LEU A 68 -2.48 -11.25 -0.03
N THR A 69 -3.54 -11.88 0.47
CA THR A 69 -4.62 -11.22 1.23
C THR A 69 -4.35 -11.15 2.73
N GLY A 70 -3.20 -11.67 3.17
CA GLY A 70 -2.65 -11.52 4.53
C GLY A 70 -1.31 -10.79 4.51
N ASP A 71 -0.45 -11.08 5.48
CA ASP A 71 0.82 -10.35 5.73
C ASP A 71 1.75 -10.32 4.51
N ALA A 72 1.75 -11.38 3.68
CA ALA A 72 2.57 -11.43 2.47
C ALA A 72 2.21 -10.32 1.46
N GLY A 73 0.95 -9.88 1.41
CA GLY A 73 0.52 -8.77 0.56
C GLY A 73 1.04 -7.42 1.03
N GLY A 74 1.00 -7.18 2.34
CA GLY A 74 1.59 -5.98 2.95
C GLY A 74 3.10 -5.92 2.71
N ALA A 75 3.79 -7.05 2.89
CA ALA A 75 5.23 -7.16 2.60
C ALA A 75 5.56 -6.92 1.11
N MET A 76 4.70 -7.39 0.19
CA MET A 76 4.86 -7.11 -1.24
C MET A 76 4.74 -5.61 -1.55
N LEU A 77 3.75 -4.92 -0.98
CA LEU A 77 3.61 -3.46 -1.16
C LEU A 77 4.78 -2.69 -0.56
N GLN A 78 5.34 -3.14 0.57
CA GLN A 78 6.55 -2.54 1.15
C GLN A 78 7.78 -2.71 0.25
N GLN A 79 7.92 -3.86 -0.43
CA GLN A 79 8.98 -4.09 -1.42
C GLN A 79 8.82 -3.19 -2.64
N VAL A 80 7.60 -3.06 -3.17
CA VAL A 80 7.29 -2.15 -4.29
C VAL A 80 7.61 -0.71 -3.92
N HIS A 81 7.18 -0.26 -2.73
CA HIS A 81 7.51 1.07 -2.20
C HIS A 81 9.03 1.30 -2.14
N SER A 82 9.76 0.37 -1.53
CA SER A 82 11.23 0.44 -1.42
C SER A 82 11.90 0.53 -2.79
N ARG A 83 11.40 -0.23 -3.77
CA ARG A 83 11.92 -0.20 -5.13
C ARG A 83 11.67 1.16 -5.78
N ILE A 84 10.45 1.70 -5.68
CA ILE A 84 10.10 3.02 -6.22
C ILE A 84 11.01 4.10 -5.64
N LEU A 85 11.23 4.11 -4.32
CA LEU A 85 12.15 5.06 -3.69
C LEU A 85 13.58 4.92 -4.20
N SER A 86 14.07 3.69 -4.37
CA SER A 86 15.45 3.44 -4.83
C SER A 86 15.72 3.88 -6.27
N GLU A 87 14.69 3.84 -7.12
CA GLU A 87 14.79 4.19 -8.55
C GLU A 87 14.40 5.65 -8.83
N SER A 88 13.74 6.31 -7.88
CA SER A 88 13.27 7.69 -8.07
C SER A 88 14.40 8.71 -7.86
N PRO A 89 14.52 9.73 -8.75
CA PRO A 89 15.43 10.84 -8.53
C PRO A 89 15.14 11.56 -7.20
N GLY A 90 16.11 11.58 -6.29
CA GLY A 90 15.96 12.17 -4.95
C GLY A 90 15.76 11.16 -3.80
N GLY A 91 15.71 9.85 -4.08
CA GLY A 91 15.63 8.79 -3.06
C GLY A 91 16.93 8.56 -2.26
N LYS A 92 18.05 9.09 -2.74
CA LYS A 92 19.25 9.31 -1.92
C LYS A 92 19.21 10.76 -1.45
N SER A 93 19.09 10.94 -0.13
CA SER A 93 19.37 12.23 0.50
C SER A 93 20.62 12.83 -0.13
N ARG A 94 20.55 14.10 -0.56
CA ARG A 94 21.75 14.87 -0.92
C ARG A 94 22.72 14.76 0.26
N SER A 95 23.84 14.07 0.10
CA SER A 95 24.97 14.29 1.00
C SER A 95 25.33 15.78 0.92
N PRO A 96 25.40 16.52 2.04
CA PRO A 96 25.99 17.83 2.01
C PRO A 96 27.47 17.64 1.69
N GLY A 97 27.93 18.24 0.59
CA GLY A 97 29.35 18.42 0.36
C GLY A 97 29.92 19.33 1.45
N GLY A 98 31.08 18.94 1.98
CA GLY A 98 31.92 19.69 2.90
C GLY A 98 33.27 19.00 2.99
#